data_AF-A0A2A2VK08-F1
#
_entry.id   AF-A0A2A2VK08-F1
#
_cell.length_a   1.000
_cell.length_b   1.000
_cell.length_c   1.000
_cell.angle_alpha   90.00
_cell.angle_beta   90.00
_cell.angle_gamma   90.00
#
_symmetry.space_group_name_H-M   'P 1'
#
loop_
_entity.id
_entity.type
_entity.pdbx_description
1 polymer ?
#
loop_
_entity_poly.entity_id
_entity_poly.type
_entity_poly.pdbx_seq_one_letter_code
_entity_poly.pdbx_strand_id
1 'polypeptide(L)'
;MNLRQLQLSRRTIAVCVAVAGTVSLAIGAHAALNKRTLDVAKEPAGAVAVGSTGSIAAGASRLALIIGNGHYPDASAPLAQPINDARTLSSALRHEGFDVDVVEDATKDDMFRAVERMKAKIRPDTVVMLFFGGYGVQVGRESYMIPVDATIWKEADVKRTGVSVESVLDAMKERGAKAKLVVLDASRRNPYERRFRAFSHGLAPISPPENTIVLSSTTPGKVADDSKGANSVLVSELINNLNAQAGAETAFNKTRVAISRASEGEQVPSVSSSLLEDIKLGG
;
A
#
# COMPACT_ATOMS: atom_id res chain seq x y z
N MET A 1 63.10 -8.19 -23.27
CA MET A 1 62.67 -8.47 -24.66
C MET A 1 61.15 -8.37 -24.76
N ASN A 2 60.69 -7.41 -25.58
CA ASN A 2 59.37 -7.19 -26.18
C ASN A 2 58.10 -6.93 -25.34
N LEU A 3 57.85 -5.63 -25.15
CA LEU A 3 56.54 -4.97 -25.01
C LEU A 3 55.85 -4.89 -26.40
N ARG A 4 54.57 -5.26 -26.50
CA ARG A 4 53.76 -5.04 -27.72
C ARG A 4 53.09 -3.66 -27.68
N GLN A 5 53.40 -2.88 -28.70
CA GLN A 5 52.95 -1.50 -28.93
C GLN A 5 51.50 -1.45 -29.44
N LEU A 6 50.71 -0.53 -28.89
CA LEU A 6 49.45 -0.05 -29.46
C LEU A 6 49.76 0.94 -30.58
N GLN A 7 49.28 0.67 -31.81
CA GLN A 7 49.34 1.60 -32.93
C GLN A 7 47.99 2.29 -33.13
N LEU A 8 47.95 3.59 -32.85
CA LEU A 8 46.88 4.51 -33.25
C LEU A 8 47.25 5.13 -34.61
N SER A 9 46.45 4.89 -35.64
CA SER A 9 46.64 5.47 -36.97
C SER A 9 45.92 6.82 -37.09
N ARG A 10 46.70 7.85 -37.35
CA ARG A 10 46.29 9.20 -37.77
C ARG A 10 46.18 9.23 -39.30
N ARG A 11 44.98 9.49 -39.83
CA ARG A 11 44.60 9.99 -41.18
C ARG A 11 43.11 9.62 -41.33
N THR A 12 42.15 10.55 -41.38
CA THR A 12 41.89 11.43 -42.52
C THR A 12 41.08 12.65 -42.05
N ILE A 13 41.57 13.83 -42.42
CA ILE A 13 41.01 15.16 -42.16
C ILE A 13 40.19 15.60 -43.38
N ALA A 14 39.07 16.28 -43.10
CA ALA A 14 38.34 17.29 -43.89
C ALA A 14 37.65 16.92 -45.22
N VAL A 15 36.32 17.14 -45.26
CA VAL A 15 35.62 17.88 -46.33
C VAL A 15 34.52 18.74 -45.69
N CYS A 16 34.61 20.06 -45.87
CA CYS A 16 33.54 21.04 -45.66
C CYS A 16 32.75 21.24 -46.96
N VAL A 17 31.47 21.65 -46.89
CA VAL A 17 30.90 22.85 -47.57
C VAL A 17 29.36 22.92 -47.42
N ALA A 18 28.94 24.07 -46.89
CA ALA A 18 27.72 24.89 -47.11
C ALA A 18 26.30 24.30 -47.01
N VAL A 19 25.53 24.86 -46.06
CA VAL A 19 24.23 25.50 -46.35
C VAL A 19 24.10 26.76 -45.50
N ALA A 20 23.91 27.92 -46.15
CA ALA A 20 23.58 29.20 -45.53
C ALA A 20 22.44 29.88 -46.33
N GLY A 21 21.53 30.53 -45.59
CA GLY A 21 20.40 31.35 -46.08
C GLY A 21 19.05 30.64 -45.91
N THR A 22 17.98 31.21 -45.32
CA THR A 22 17.62 32.61 -45.03
C THR A 22 16.32 32.65 -44.17
N VAL A 23 16.25 33.58 -43.20
CA VAL A 23 15.09 34.48 -42.85
C VAL A 23 13.84 33.83 -42.18
N SER A 24 13.07 34.41 -41.24
CA SER A 24 13.10 35.48 -40.21
C SER A 24 11.69 35.52 -39.55
N LEU A 25 11.54 36.27 -38.44
CA LEU A 25 10.30 36.71 -37.74
C LEU A 25 9.55 35.63 -36.92
N ALA A 26 9.11 35.84 -35.67
CA ALA A 26 8.94 37.03 -34.86
C ALA A 26 8.95 36.65 -33.36
N ILE A 27 9.69 37.39 -32.53
CA ILE A 27 9.53 37.40 -31.07
C ILE A 27 9.06 38.81 -30.71
N GLY A 28 7.77 38.94 -30.44
CA GLY A 28 7.15 40.18 -29.97
C GLY A 28 7.47 40.41 -28.49
N ALA A 29 7.99 41.61 -28.21
CA ALA A 29 8.34 42.10 -26.89
C ALA A 29 7.10 42.32 -26.00
N HIS A 30 7.21 41.92 -24.74
CA HIS A 30 6.24 42.18 -23.67
C HIS A 30 6.75 43.35 -22.82
N ALA A 31 6.20 44.56 -22.98
CA ALA A 31 6.39 45.67 -22.06
C ALA A 31 5.36 46.79 -22.27
N ALA A 32 4.43 46.98 -21.32
CA ALA A 32 3.77 48.25 -20.98
C ALA A 32 2.82 47.99 -19.79
N LEU A 33 3.18 48.39 -18.57
CA LEU A 33 2.78 49.64 -17.90
C LEU A 33 1.30 49.71 -17.50
N ASN A 34 1.05 49.28 -16.26
CA ASN A 34 -0.20 49.47 -15.51
C ASN A 34 -0.16 50.83 -14.79
N LYS A 35 -1.10 51.73 -15.11
CA LYS A 35 -1.51 52.86 -14.24
C LYS A 35 -2.95 53.29 -14.56
N ARG A 36 -3.66 53.69 -13.48
CA ARG A 36 -4.96 54.39 -13.36
C ARG A 36 -6.17 53.46 -13.26
N THR A 37 -7.17 53.68 -12.41
CA THR A 37 -7.46 54.69 -11.36
C THR A 37 -8.60 54.10 -10.50
N LEU A 38 -8.68 54.50 -9.24
CA LEU A 38 -9.80 54.24 -8.34
C LEU A 38 -11.02 55.04 -8.82
N ASP A 39 -12.19 54.41 -8.88
CA ASP A 39 -13.48 55.12 -8.84
C ASP A 39 -14.44 54.41 -7.89
N VAL A 40 -15.03 55.25 -7.03
CA VAL A 40 -16.00 54.94 -5.97
C VAL A 40 -17.40 55.24 -6.52
N ALA A 41 -18.32 54.28 -6.48
CA ALA A 41 -19.77 54.56 -6.55
C ALA A 41 -20.64 53.41 -5.99
N LYS A 42 -21.13 53.63 -4.76
CA LYS A 42 -22.51 53.49 -4.22
C LYS A 42 -23.54 52.55 -4.90
N GLU A 43 -24.11 51.63 -4.10
CA GLU A 43 -25.16 50.62 -4.39
C GLU A 43 -26.55 51.20 -4.79
N PRO A 44 -27.52 50.35 -5.23
CA PRO A 44 -28.46 49.75 -4.25
C PRO A 44 -28.95 48.29 -4.53
N ALA A 45 -29.15 47.58 -3.42
CA ALA A 45 -30.16 46.54 -3.07
C ALA A 45 -30.89 45.71 -4.16
N GLY A 46 -30.82 44.38 -3.99
CA GLY A 46 -31.96 43.47 -4.21
C GLY A 46 -31.68 42.22 -5.07
N ALA A 47 -31.43 41.07 -4.44
CA ALA A 47 -32.00 39.76 -4.82
C ALA A 47 -31.49 38.66 -3.89
N VAL A 48 -32.43 37.89 -3.37
CA VAL A 48 -32.24 36.73 -2.50
C VAL A 48 -31.59 35.60 -3.30
N ALA A 49 -30.41 35.15 -2.86
CA ALA A 49 -29.91 33.81 -3.17
C ALA A 49 -29.64 33.13 -1.84
N VAL A 50 -30.63 32.40 -1.33
CA VAL A 50 -30.40 31.38 -0.31
C VAL A 50 -29.52 30.34 -1.00
N GLY A 51 -28.20 30.48 -0.81
CA GLY A 51 -27.24 29.50 -1.23
C GLY A 51 -27.64 28.18 -0.58
N SER A 52 -28.03 27.23 -1.41
CA SER A 52 -28.10 25.81 -1.07
C SER A 52 -26.79 25.44 -0.38
N THR A 53 -26.80 25.42 0.96
CA THR A 53 -25.89 24.57 1.73
C THR A 53 -26.33 23.15 1.41
N GLY A 54 -25.89 22.67 0.25
CA GLY A 54 -25.83 21.25 -0.03
C GLY A 54 -25.01 20.66 1.11
N SER A 55 -25.71 20.04 2.05
CA SER A 55 -25.12 18.99 2.86
C SER A 55 -24.50 18.03 1.84
N ILE A 56 -23.18 18.09 1.68
CA ILE A 56 -22.46 16.94 1.17
C ILE A 56 -22.83 15.88 2.19
N ALA A 57 -23.76 15.00 1.82
CA ALA A 57 -23.98 13.78 2.57
C ALA A 57 -22.59 13.22 2.79
N ALA A 58 -22.10 13.28 4.03
CA ALA A 58 -20.78 12.83 4.38
C ALA A 58 -20.81 11.32 4.12
N GLY A 59 -20.42 10.93 2.91
CA GLY A 59 -20.30 9.54 2.54
C GLY A 59 -19.41 8.85 3.56
N ALA A 60 -19.70 7.58 3.84
CA ALA A 60 -18.91 6.78 4.76
C ALA A 60 -17.41 6.96 4.45
N SER A 61 -16.63 7.38 5.44
CA SER A 61 -15.21 7.62 5.24
C SER A 61 -14.48 6.30 4.96
N ARG A 62 -13.60 6.29 3.97
CA ARG A 62 -12.81 5.11 3.59
C ARG A 62 -11.33 5.42 3.83
N LEU A 63 -10.70 4.69 4.74
CA LEU A 63 -9.29 4.84 5.06
C LEU A 63 -8.54 3.56 4.67
N ALA A 64 -7.33 3.70 4.14
CA ALA A 64 -6.44 2.57 3.98
C ALA A 64 -5.06 2.88 4.56
N LEU A 65 -4.55 1.96 5.38
CA LEU A 65 -3.15 1.91 5.79
C LEU A 65 -2.48 0.75 5.06
N ILE A 66 -1.47 1.06 4.25
CA ILE A 66 -0.76 0.09 3.43
C ILE A 66 0.71 0.11 3.84
N ILE A 67 1.21 -1.03 4.30
CA ILE A 67 2.60 -1.19 4.74
C ILE A 67 3.26 -2.26 3.88
N GLY A 68 4.34 -1.89 3.18
CA GLY A 68 5.11 -2.79 2.33
C GLY A 68 6.57 -2.81 2.75
N ASN A 69 7.01 -3.89 3.39
CA ASN A 69 8.37 -4.03 3.88
C ASN A 69 9.13 -5.06 3.03
N GLY A 70 10.20 -4.62 2.37
CA GLY A 70 11.01 -5.44 1.48
C GLY A 70 12.49 -5.54 1.87
N HIS A 71 13.06 -4.51 2.47
CA HIS A 71 14.50 -4.41 2.74
C HIS A 71 14.83 -4.73 4.21
N TYR A 72 14.82 -6.02 4.56
CA TYR A 72 15.24 -6.48 5.89
C TYR A 72 16.75 -6.76 5.92
N PRO A 73 17.51 -6.16 6.85
CA PRO A 73 18.95 -6.41 6.99
C PRO A 73 19.29 -7.89 7.26
N ASP A 74 18.42 -8.60 7.96
CA ASP A 74 18.60 -10.01 8.34
C ASP A 74 18.20 -11.01 7.22
N ALA A 75 17.60 -10.53 6.13
CA ALA A 75 17.21 -11.37 5.00
C ALA A 75 18.40 -11.69 4.09
N SER A 76 18.38 -12.86 3.46
CA SER A 76 19.41 -13.24 2.47
C SER A 76 19.31 -12.45 1.18
N ALA A 77 18.12 -11.94 0.85
CA ALA A 77 17.85 -11.07 -0.29
C ALA A 77 16.63 -10.18 0.02
N PRO A 78 16.54 -8.97 -0.58
CA PRO A 78 15.35 -8.13 -0.47
C PRO A 78 14.10 -8.80 -1.05
N LEU A 79 12.94 -8.55 -0.43
CA LEU A 79 11.64 -8.93 -0.98
C LEU A 79 11.12 -7.81 -1.89
N ALA A 80 11.14 -8.02 -3.19
CA ALA A 80 10.66 -7.00 -4.14
C ALA A 80 9.13 -6.85 -4.15
N GLN A 81 8.39 -7.97 -3.98
CA GLN A 81 6.93 -7.99 -4.11
C GLN A 81 6.21 -7.09 -3.10
N PRO A 82 6.53 -7.07 -1.79
CA PRO A 82 5.82 -6.24 -0.81
C PRO A 82 5.76 -4.74 -1.14
N ILE A 83 6.85 -4.17 -1.67
CA ILE A 83 6.91 -2.75 -2.03
C ILE A 83 6.10 -2.49 -3.31
N ASN A 84 6.24 -3.35 -4.31
CA ASN A 84 5.47 -3.25 -5.55
C ASN A 84 3.96 -3.40 -5.29
N ASP A 85 3.60 -4.35 -4.43
CA ASP A 85 2.24 -4.62 -3.99
C ASP A 85 1.63 -3.41 -3.28
N ALA A 86 2.36 -2.81 -2.33
CA ALA A 86 1.92 -1.62 -1.62
C ALA A 86 1.63 -0.46 -2.58
N ARG A 87 2.54 -0.21 -3.54
CA ARG A 87 2.36 0.83 -4.57
C ARG A 87 1.16 0.55 -5.47
N THR A 88 1.06 -0.68 -5.99
CA THR A 88 -0.02 -1.07 -6.92
C THR A 88 -1.39 -0.99 -6.23
N LEU A 89 -1.51 -1.56 -5.03
CA LEU A 89 -2.75 -1.55 -4.26
C LEU A 89 -3.13 -0.13 -3.81
N SER A 90 -2.16 0.71 -3.43
CA SER A 90 -2.44 2.11 -3.08
C SER A 90 -3.06 2.89 -4.23
N SER A 91 -2.60 2.65 -5.46
CA SER A 91 -3.11 3.31 -6.64
C SER A 91 -4.55 2.87 -6.94
N ALA A 92 -4.82 1.56 -6.83
CA ALA A 92 -6.16 1.00 -6.99
C ALA A 92 -7.14 1.53 -5.93
N LEU A 93 -6.77 1.50 -4.65
CA LEU A 93 -7.65 1.97 -3.57
C LEU A 93 -7.93 3.47 -3.62
N ARG A 94 -6.97 4.29 -4.05
CA ARG A 94 -7.21 5.73 -4.30
C ARG A 94 -8.25 5.93 -5.41
N HIS A 95 -8.20 5.12 -6.47
CA HIS A 95 -9.20 5.16 -7.54
C HIS A 95 -10.61 4.85 -7.02
N GLU A 96 -10.71 3.93 -6.07
CA GLU A 96 -11.95 3.55 -5.37
C GLU A 96 -12.39 4.53 -4.27
N GLY A 97 -11.66 5.65 -4.09
CA GLY A 97 -12.02 6.72 -3.15
C GLY A 97 -11.55 6.54 -1.71
N PHE A 98 -10.58 5.65 -1.45
CA PHE A 98 -9.93 5.57 -0.14
C PHE A 98 -8.93 6.72 0.07
N ASP A 99 -8.88 7.26 1.30
CA ASP A 99 -7.76 8.03 1.80
C ASP A 99 -6.65 7.06 2.23
N VAL A 100 -5.59 6.98 1.42
CA VAL A 100 -4.53 5.96 1.54
C VAL A 100 -3.23 6.53 2.11
N ASP A 101 -2.85 6.06 3.30
CA ASP A 101 -1.52 6.23 3.91
C ASP A 101 -0.66 5.01 3.55
N VAL A 102 0.51 5.25 2.93
CA VAL A 102 1.43 4.19 2.49
C VAL A 102 2.77 4.37 3.19
N VAL A 103 3.28 3.29 3.77
CA VAL A 103 4.61 3.26 4.40
C VAL A 103 5.40 2.10 3.81
N GLU A 104 6.53 2.41 3.20
CA GLU A 104 7.45 1.43 2.63
C GLU A 104 8.66 1.27 3.55
N ASP A 105 9.13 0.04 3.72
CA ASP A 105 10.27 -0.31 4.59
C ASP A 105 10.17 0.35 5.97
N ALA A 106 9.00 0.18 6.59
CA ALA A 106 8.65 0.82 7.83
C ALA A 106 9.47 0.28 9.00
N THR A 107 10.08 1.20 9.76
CA THR A 107 10.60 0.90 11.09
C THR A 107 9.47 0.67 12.08
N LYS A 108 9.77 0.13 13.27
CA LYS A 108 8.76 -0.02 14.33
C LYS A 108 8.06 1.30 14.66
N ASP A 109 8.83 2.37 14.74
CA ASP A 109 8.31 3.71 15.05
C ASP A 109 7.43 4.24 13.91
N ASP A 110 7.79 3.99 12.65
CA ASP A 110 6.98 4.39 11.50
C ASP A 110 5.64 3.65 11.48
N MET A 111 5.65 2.34 11.71
CA MET A 111 4.42 1.54 11.81
C MET A 111 3.53 2.03 12.95
N PHE A 112 4.10 2.28 14.13
CA PHE A 112 3.35 2.83 15.27
C PHE A 112 2.72 4.19 14.93
N ARG A 113 3.49 5.12 14.36
CA ARG A 113 2.98 6.44 13.95
C ARG A 113 1.89 6.33 12.90
N ALA A 114 2.01 5.42 11.94
CA ALA A 114 1.01 5.21 10.91
C ALA A 114 -0.30 4.66 11.48
N VAL A 115 -0.21 3.71 12.42
CA VAL A 115 -1.37 3.20 13.17
C VAL A 115 -2.03 4.33 13.97
N GLU A 116 -1.27 5.19 14.65
CA GLU A 116 -1.84 6.32 15.39
C GLU A 116 -2.50 7.36 14.47
N ARG A 117 -1.91 7.68 13.33
CA ARG A 117 -2.55 8.56 12.31
C ARG A 117 -3.86 7.98 11.80
N MET A 118 -3.88 6.69 11.50
CA MET A 118 -5.10 5.99 11.10
C MET A 118 -6.15 6.04 12.21
N LYS A 119 -5.81 5.68 13.45
CA LYS A 119 -6.72 5.74 14.61
C LYS A 119 -7.35 7.12 14.82
N ALA A 120 -6.57 8.18 14.62
CA ALA A 120 -7.04 9.56 14.76
C ALA A 120 -8.09 9.95 13.71
N LYS A 121 -8.07 9.33 12.53
CA LYS A 121 -9.02 9.59 11.44
C LYS A 121 -10.30 8.75 11.51
N ILE A 122 -10.30 7.65 12.27
CA ILE A 122 -11.47 6.75 12.38
C ILE A 122 -12.65 7.44 13.06
N ARG A 123 -13.81 7.33 12.44
CA ARG A 123 -15.15 7.68 12.96
C ARG A 123 -16.08 6.46 12.90
N PRO A 124 -17.26 6.48 13.57
CA PRO A 124 -18.19 5.35 13.60
C PRO A 124 -18.67 4.83 12.23
N ASP A 125 -18.66 5.68 11.20
CA ASP A 125 -19.06 5.36 9.83
C ASP A 125 -17.89 4.88 8.94
N THR A 126 -16.67 4.83 9.48
CA THR A 126 -15.46 4.61 8.70
C THR A 126 -15.23 3.15 8.36
N VAL A 127 -14.96 2.86 7.08
CA VAL A 127 -14.41 1.59 6.62
C VAL A 127 -12.90 1.71 6.57
N VAL A 128 -12.19 0.83 7.27
CA VAL A 128 -10.73 0.85 7.37
C VAL A 128 -10.16 -0.39 6.69
N MET A 129 -9.26 -0.19 5.75
CA MET A 129 -8.46 -1.25 5.15
C MET A 129 -7.03 -1.23 5.69
N LEU A 130 -6.54 -2.37 6.15
CA LEU A 130 -5.13 -2.59 6.47
C LEU A 130 -4.55 -3.57 5.46
N PHE A 131 -3.48 -3.20 4.80
CA PHE A 131 -2.64 -4.11 4.04
C PHE A 131 -1.25 -4.18 4.67
N PHE A 132 -0.73 -5.40 4.86
CA PHE A 132 0.67 -5.61 5.20
C PHE A 132 1.29 -6.66 4.28
N GLY A 133 2.36 -6.28 3.59
CA GLY A 133 3.24 -7.18 2.86
C GLY A 133 4.64 -7.19 3.50
N GLY A 134 5.20 -8.36 3.73
CA GLY A 134 6.54 -8.49 4.33
C GLY A 134 6.74 -9.81 5.06
N TYR A 135 7.54 -9.81 6.12
CA TYR A 135 7.64 -10.96 7.02
C TYR A 135 6.60 -10.84 8.13
N GLY A 136 5.82 -11.90 8.29
CA GLY A 136 4.96 -12.13 9.44
C GLY A 136 5.50 -13.28 10.28
N VAL A 137 5.37 -13.16 11.60
CA VAL A 137 5.81 -14.20 12.53
C VAL A 137 4.72 -14.45 13.56
N GLN A 138 4.42 -15.72 13.78
CA GLN A 138 3.55 -16.14 14.87
C GLN A 138 4.35 -16.36 16.16
N VAL A 139 3.85 -15.79 17.27
CA VAL A 139 4.31 -16.15 18.62
C VAL A 139 3.11 -16.40 19.52
N GLY A 140 2.99 -17.64 20.02
CA GLY A 140 1.80 -18.08 20.75
C GLY A 140 0.59 -18.10 19.83
N ARG A 141 -0.44 -17.29 20.15
CA ARG A 141 -1.71 -17.22 19.40
C ARG A 141 -1.87 -15.94 18.56
N GLU A 142 -0.80 -15.14 18.46
CA GLU A 142 -0.84 -13.84 17.81
C GLU A 142 0.09 -13.79 16.59
N SER A 143 -0.29 -12.98 15.62
CA SER A 143 0.46 -12.70 14.40
C SER A 143 1.12 -11.33 14.48
N TYR A 144 2.42 -11.27 14.23
CA TYR A 144 3.19 -10.03 14.26
C TYR A 144 3.67 -9.66 12.86
N MET A 145 3.40 -8.41 12.47
CA MET A 145 4.04 -7.75 11.34
C MET A 145 5.45 -7.33 11.75
N ILE A 146 6.46 -7.70 10.98
CA ILE A 146 7.86 -7.44 11.33
C ILE A 146 8.35 -6.14 10.66
N PRO A 147 8.81 -5.15 11.44
CA PRO A 147 9.49 -3.97 10.92
C PRO A 147 10.85 -4.29 10.29
N VAL A 148 11.34 -3.42 9.40
CA VAL A 148 12.66 -3.62 8.77
C VAL A 148 13.84 -3.46 9.73
N ASP A 149 13.67 -2.72 10.83
CA ASP A 149 14.68 -2.49 11.86
C ASP A 149 14.61 -3.51 13.02
N ALA A 150 13.77 -4.55 12.90
CA ALA A 150 13.57 -5.53 13.94
C ALA A 150 14.84 -6.36 14.21
N THR A 151 15.28 -6.37 15.47
CA THR A 151 16.38 -7.23 15.94
C THR A 151 15.81 -8.41 16.75
N ILE A 152 15.73 -9.58 16.12
CA ILE A 152 15.03 -10.76 16.68
C ILE A 152 15.98 -11.92 16.87
N TRP A 153 16.34 -12.26 18.11
CA TRP A 153 17.20 -13.42 18.43
C TRP A 153 16.44 -14.58 19.08
N LYS A 154 15.30 -14.27 19.71
CA LYS A 154 14.40 -15.24 20.36
C LYS A 154 12.94 -14.80 20.21
N GLU A 155 12.01 -15.70 20.45
CA GLU A 155 10.56 -15.45 20.33
C GLU A 155 10.09 -14.22 21.12
N ALA A 156 10.64 -13.99 22.32
CA ALA A 156 10.29 -12.84 23.15
C ALA A 156 10.67 -11.48 22.51
N ASP A 157 11.63 -11.48 21.58
CA ASP A 157 12.00 -10.26 20.86
C ASP A 157 10.93 -9.89 19.84
N VAL A 158 10.28 -10.86 19.19
CA VAL A 158 9.17 -10.63 18.25
C VAL A 158 8.06 -9.81 18.92
N LYS A 159 7.65 -10.19 20.14
CA LYS A 159 6.64 -9.45 20.90
C LYS A 159 7.07 -8.02 21.24
N ARG A 160 8.37 -7.80 21.41
CA ARG A 160 8.94 -6.50 21.79
C ARG A 160 9.16 -5.59 20.58
N THR A 161 9.55 -6.14 19.43
CA THR A 161 9.95 -5.36 18.24
C THR A 161 8.92 -5.39 17.12
N GLY A 162 8.13 -6.47 17.01
CA GLY A 162 7.05 -6.59 16.05
C GLY A 162 5.82 -5.77 16.42
N VAL A 163 4.90 -5.66 15.46
CA VAL A 163 3.59 -5.02 15.63
C VAL A 163 2.51 -6.08 15.51
N SER A 164 1.76 -6.33 16.59
CA SER A 164 0.67 -7.33 16.58
C SER A 164 -0.47 -6.89 15.67
N VAL A 165 -0.91 -7.80 14.79
CA VAL A 165 -2.08 -7.60 13.93
C VAL A 165 -3.34 -7.48 14.78
N GLU A 166 -3.46 -8.33 15.81
CA GLU A 166 -4.58 -8.33 16.75
C GLU A 166 -4.69 -7.00 17.50
N SER A 167 -3.56 -6.44 17.97
CA SER A 167 -3.54 -5.11 18.60
C SER A 167 -3.99 -3.98 17.66
N VAL A 168 -3.65 -4.06 16.37
CA VAL A 168 -4.09 -3.07 15.37
C VAL A 168 -5.60 -3.21 15.08
N LEU A 169 -6.10 -4.44 15.00
CA LEU A 169 -7.53 -4.74 14.88
C LEU A 169 -8.33 -4.22 16.09
N ASP A 170 -7.83 -4.46 17.30
CA ASP A 170 -8.43 -3.96 18.53
C ASP A 170 -8.44 -2.43 18.56
N ALA A 171 -7.36 -1.78 18.12
CA ALA A 171 -7.34 -0.32 18.02
C ALA A 171 -8.38 0.23 17.03
N MET A 172 -8.64 -0.45 15.91
CA MET A 172 -9.73 -0.05 14.99
C MET A 172 -11.11 -0.25 15.62
N LYS A 173 -11.29 -1.35 16.38
CA LYS A 173 -12.51 -1.65 17.11
C LYS A 173 -12.80 -0.60 18.18
N GLU A 174 -11.81 -0.24 19.00
CA GLU A 174 -11.93 0.77 20.06
C GLU A 174 -12.34 2.14 19.52
N ARG A 175 -11.91 2.49 18.30
CA ARG A 175 -12.30 3.73 17.62
C ARG A 175 -13.67 3.65 16.93
N GLY A 176 -14.32 2.49 16.97
CA GLY A 176 -15.66 2.28 16.45
C GLY A 176 -15.74 2.17 14.93
N ALA A 177 -14.67 1.74 14.24
CA ALA A 177 -14.72 1.58 12.79
C ALA A 177 -15.91 0.69 12.36
N LYS A 178 -16.72 1.20 11.42
CA LYS A 178 -17.90 0.52 10.86
C LYS A 178 -17.53 -0.87 10.35
N ALA A 179 -16.42 -0.97 9.62
CA ALA A 179 -15.89 -2.22 9.11
C ALA A 179 -14.36 -2.19 9.02
N LYS A 180 -13.74 -3.36 9.22
CA LYS A 180 -12.29 -3.57 9.16
C LYS A 180 -11.97 -4.61 8.11
N LEU A 181 -11.22 -4.22 7.09
CA LEU A 181 -10.80 -5.09 6.00
C LEU A 181 -9.30 -5.29 6.14
N VAL A 182 -8.85 -6.50 6.44
CA VAL A 182 -7.41 -6.77 6.65
C VAL A 182 -6.92 -7.73 5.60
N VAL A 183 -5.81 -7.38 4.96
CA VAL A 183 -5.14 -8.20 3.95
C VAL A 183 -3.69 -8.39 4.35
N LEU A 184 -3.27 -9.64 4.54
CA LEU A 184 -1.94 -10.00 5.00
C LEU A 184 -1.23 -10.87 3.97
N ASP A 185 -0.21 -10.31 3.33
CA ASP A 185 0.73 -11.04 2.49
C ASP A 185 2.08 -11.21 3.18
N ALA A 186 2.05 -11.97 4.27
CA ALA A 186 3.15 -12.07 5.22
C ALA A 186 3.55 -13.50 5.61
N SER A 187 2.93 -14.50 4.98
CA SER A 187 3.20 -15.93 5.25
C SER A 187 4.39 -16.43 4.44
N ARG A 188 5.57 -15.86 4.67
CA ARG A 188 6.80 -16.16 3.93
C ARG A 188 7.83 -16.83 4.83
N ARG A 189 8.69 -17.67 4.24
CA ARG A 189 9.89 -18.16 4.93
C ARG A 189 10.76 -16.97 5.32
N ASN A 190 11.09 -16.87 6.60
CA ASN A 190 11.80 -15.72 7.15
C ASN A 190 13.08 -16.14 7.90
N PRO A 191 14.04 -15.23 8.09
CA PRO A 191 15.33 -15.56 8.70
C PRO A 191 15.27 -15.73 10.24
N TYR A 192 14.14 -15.42 10.86
CA TYR A 192 14.02 -15.34 12.32
C TYR A 192 13.57 -16.68 12.93
N GLU A 193 12.62 -17.37 12.29
CA GLU A 193 12.01 -18.59 12.81
C GLU A 193 13.02 -19.71 13.10
N ARG A 194 14.12 -19.80 12.32
CA ARG A 194 15.21 -20.78 12.57
C ARG A 194 15.91 -20.60 13.92
N ARG A 195 15.74 -19.43 14.57
CA ARG A 195 16.35 -19.10 15.87
C ARG A 195 15.45 -19.55 17.04
N PHE A 196 14.21 -19.95 16.76
CA PHE A 196 13.23 -20.30 17.78
C PHE A 196 13.32 -21.78 18.17
N ARG A 197 12.87 -22.11 19.39
CA ARG A 197 12.85 -23.50 19.87
C ARG A 197 11.64 -24.25 19.34
N ALA A 198 10.51 -23.57 19.19
CA ALA A 198 9.33 -24.09 18.52
C ALA A 198 9.35 -23.66 17.05
N PHE A 199 9.19 -24.62 16.14
CA PHE A 199 8.96 -24.33 14.72
C PHE A 199 7.52 -23.81 14.54
N SER A 200 7.37 -22.50 14.56
CA SER A 200 6.16 -21.81 14.08
C SER A 200 6.41 -21.44 12.62
N HIS A 201 5.44 -21.68 11.74
CA HIS A 201 5.51 -21.24 10.35
C HIS A 201 4.33 -20.34 10.02
N GLY A 202 4.61 -19.22 9.37
CA GLY A 202 3.57 -18.32 8.90
C GLY A 202 2.78 -17.66 10.03
N LEU A 203 1.50 -17.38 9.77
CA LEU A 203 0.64 -16.60 10.65
C LEU A 203 -0.22 -17.48 11.56
N ALA A 204 -0.54 -16.95 12.74
CA ALA A 204 -1.51 -17.54 13.65
C ALA A 204 -2.92 -17.47 13.04
N PRO A 205 -3.84 -18.36 13.45
CA PRO A 205 -5.26 -18.16 13.17
C PRO A 205 -5.74 -16.85 13.80
N ILE A 206 -6.14 -15.89 12.98
CA ILE A 206 -6.69 -14.60 13.45
C ILE A 206 -8.17 -14.79 13.71
N SER A 207 -8.61 -14.48 14.93
CA SER A 207 -10.03 -14.44 15.29
C SER A 207 -10.56 -13.02 15.07
N PRO A 208 -11.29 -12.74 13.97
CA PRO A 208 -11.70 -11.38 13.64
C PRO A 208 -12.66 -10.82 14.71
N PRO A 209 -12.39 -9.62 15.29
CA PRO A 209 -13.38 -8.93 16.11
C PRO A 209 -14.59 -8.53 15.26
N GLU A 210 -15.71 -8.13 15.86
CA GLU A 210 -16.94 -7.77 15.13
C GLU A 210 -16.71 -6.84 13.92
N ASN A 211 -17.49 -7.03 12.85
CA ASN A 211 -17.39 -6.25 11.62
C ASN A 211 -15.99 -6.27 10.98
N THR A 212 -15.32 -7.43 10.99
CA THR A 212 -13.99 -7.58 10.42
C THR A 212 -13.96 -8.72 9.41
N ILE A 213 -13.26 -8.53 8.30
CA ILE A 213 -12.87 -9.61 7.40
C ILE A 213 -11.36 -9.58 7.21
N VAL A 214 -10.74 -10.75 7.27
CA VAL A 214 -9.29 -10.94 7.12
C VAL A 214 -9.05 -11.90 5.96
N LEU A 215 -8.22 -11.48 5.00
CA LEU A 215 -7.67 -12.32 3.94
C LEU A 215 -6.16 -12.45 4.17
N SER A 216 -5.69 -13.67 4.39
CA SER A 216 -4.26 -13.97 4.50
C SER A 216 -3.79 -14.78 3.30
N SER A 217 -2.57 -14.52 2.82
CA SER A 217 -2.01 -15.14 1.62
C SER A 217 -1.90 -16.66 1.67
N THR A 218 -1.90 -17.25 2.86
CA THR A 218 -1.92 -18.70 3.04
C THR A 218 -2.83 -19.14 4.19
N THR A 219 -2.96 -20.45 4.35
CA THR A 219 -3.60 -21.07 5.51
C THR A 219 -2.76 -20.82 6.77
N PRO A 220 -3.35 -20.55 7.94
CA PRO A 220 -2.60 -20.39 9.17
C PRO A 220 -1.63 -21.56 9.42
N GLY A 221 -0.44 -21.26 9.94
CA GLY A 221 0.60 -22.28 10.16
C GLY A 221 1.36 -22.69 8.90
N LYS A 222 1.11 -22.08 7.73
CA LYS A 222 1.80 -22.38 6.47
C LYS A 222 2.51 -21.16 5.91
N VAL A 223 3.46 -21.42 5.01
CA VAL A 223 4.17 -20.40 4.22
C VAL A 223 4.02 -20.68 2.74
N ALA A 224 4.12 -19.63 1.93
CA ALA A 224 4.23 -19.72 0.48
C ALA A 224 5.53 -19.06 0.03
N ASP A 225 6.04 -19.51 -1.11
CA ASP A 225 7.15 -18.86 -1.80
C ASP A 225 6.66 -17.67 -2.63
N ASP A 226 7.56 -16.73 -2.86
CA ASP A 226 7.33 -15.61 -3.77
C ASP A 226 7.15 -16.13 -5.20
N SER A 227 6.16 -15.59 -5.90
CA SER A 227 5.98 -15.87 -7.32
C SER A 227 7.02 -15.10 -8.16
N LYS A 228 7.19 -15.49 -9.43
CA LYS A 228 8.14 -14.82 -10.34
C LYS A 228 7.67 -13.43 -10.82
N GLY A 229 6.44 -13.03 -10.47
CA GLY A 229 5.84 -11.77 -10.90
C GLY A 229 6.34 -10.55 -10.12
N ALA A 230 6.16 -9.36 -10.70
CA ALA A 230 6.50 -8.09 -10.03
C ALA A 230 5.67 -7.86 -8.75
N ASN A 231 4.39 -8.25 -8.79
CA ASN A 231 3.46 -8.24 -7.68
C ASN A 231 3.18 -9.68 -7.22
N SER A 232 2.73 -9.83 -5.97
CA SER A 232 2.23 -11.12 -5.49
C SER A 232 0.97 -11.54 -6.25
N VAL A 233 0.72 -12.86 -6.27
CA VAL A 233 -0.54 -13.41 -6.79
C VAL A 233 -1.71 -12.87 -5.96
N LEU A 234 -1.53 -12.67 -4.66
CA LEU A 234 -2.55 -12.12 -3.80
C LEU A 234 -2.98 -10.72 -4.24
N VAL A 235 -2.05 -9.78 -4.41
CA VAL A 235 -2.41 -8.40 -4.76
C VAL A 235 -2.93 -8.32 -6.18
N SER A 236 -2.35 -9.08 -7.11
CA SER A 236 -2.82 -9.15 -8.49
C SER A 236 -4.29 -9.59 -8.54
N GLU A 237 -4.64 -10.67 -7.85
CA GLU A 237 -6.02 -11.18 -7.83
C GLU A 237 -6.94 -10.37 -6.93
N LEU A 238 -6.43 -9.71 -5.90
CA LEU A 238 -7.22 -8.79 -5.10
C LEU A 238 -7.70 -7.63 -5.97
N ILE A 239 -6.79 -6.95 -6.66
CA ILE A 239 -7.13 -5.80 -7.52
C ILE A 239 -8.13 -6.19 -8.61
N ASN A 240 -7.97 -7.36 -9.24
CA ASN A 240 -8.91 -7.86 -10.25
C ASN A 240 -10.34 -8.06 -9.71
N ASN A 241 -10.48 -8.30 -8.41
CA ASN A 241 -11.75 -8.56 -7.74
C ASN A 241 -12.23 -7.41 -6.85
N LEU A 242 -11.43 -6.36 -6.66
CA LEU A 242 -11.84 -5.09 -6.08
C LEU A 242 -12.76 -4.41 -7.10
N ASN A 243 -14.06 -4.59 -6.93
CA ASN A 243 -15.07 -3.93 -7.73
C ASN A 243 -15.89 -3.03 -6.80
N ALA A 244 -15.96 -1.73 -7.12
CA ALA A 244 -16.76 -0.72 -6.43
C ALA A 244 -18.17 -1.19 -6.04
N GLN A 245 -18.80 -1.95 -6.95
CA GLN A 245 -20.19 -2.39 -6.86
C GLN A 245 -20.37 -3.70 -6.09
N ALA A 246 -19.29 -4.48 -5.92
CA ALA A 246 -19.30 -5.71 -5.14
C ALA A 246 -18.99 -5.41 -3.66
N GLY A 247 -19.54 -6.23 -2.78
CA GLY A 247 -19.19 -6.16 -1.37
C GLY A 247 -17.87 -6.86 -1.07
N ALA A 248 -17.25 -6.45 0.04
CA ALA A 248 -15.93 -6.89 0.50
C ALA A 248 -15.85 -8.41 0.67
N GLU A 249 -16.90 -9.04 1.20
CA GLU A 249 -16.91 -10.48 1.43
C GLU A 249 -16.92 -11.25 0.10
N THR A 250 -17.69 -10.77 -0.86
CA THR A 250 -17.71 -11.32 -2.22
C THR A 250 -16.33 -11.16 -2.89
N ALA A 251 -15.72 -9.97 -2.79
CA ALA A 251 -14.41 -9.69 -3.36
C ALA A 251 -13.33 -10.64 -2.78
N PHE A 252 -13.24 -10.74 -1.45
CA PHE A 252 -12.23 -11.54 -0.77
C PHE A 252 -12.38 -13.04 -1.05
N ASN A 253 -13.62 -13.54 -1.10
CA ASN A 253 -13.89 -14.93 -1.46
C ASN A 253 -13.53 -15.24 -2.92
N LYS A 254 -13.81 -14.33 -3.86
CA LYS A 254 -13.39 -14.49 -5.27
C LYS A 254 -11.87 -14.45 -5.40
N THR A 255 -11.19 -13.53 -4.70
CA THR A 255 -9.73 -13.46 -4.65
C THR A 255 -9.14 -14.78 -4.14
N ARG A 256 -9.67 -15.35 -3.04
CA ARG A 256 -9.22 -16.66 -2.53
C ARG A 256 -9.30 -17.75 -3.60
N VAL A 257 -10.43 -17.83 -4.30
CA VAL A 257 -10.63 -18.83 -5.37
C VAL A 257 -9.68 -18.61 -6.54
N ALA A 258 -9.46 -17.35 -6.93
CA ALA A 258 -8.57 -16.99 -8.03
C ALA A 258 -7.11 -17.34 -7.71
N ILE A 259 -6.61 -17.04 -6.51
CA ILE A 259 -5.24 -17.39 -6.08
C ILE A 259 -5.05 -18.91 -6.06
N SER A 260 -6.01 -19.66 -5.51
CA SER A 260 -5.93 -21.12 -5.49
C SER A 260 -5.91 -21.73 -6.89
N ARG A 261 -6.57 -21.10 -7.87
CA ARG A 261 -6.53 -21.52 -9.27
C ARG A 261 -5.22 -21.14 -9.96
N ALA A 262 -4.77 -19.89 -9.78
CA ALA A 262 -3.55 -19.37 -10.41
C ALA A 262 -2.27 -20.03 -9.90
N SER A 263 -2.30 -20.54 -8.66
CA SER A 263 -1.20 -21.31 -8.06
C SER A 263 -1.35 -22.83 -8.22
N GLU A 264 -2.34 -23.31 -8.98
CA GLU A 264 -2.63 -24.75 -9.14
C GLU A 264 -2.80 -25.50 -7.78
N GLY A 265 -3.24 -24.78 -6.74
CA GLY A 265 -3.42 -25.31 -5.40
C GLY A 265 -2.18 -25.25 -4.50
N GLU A 266 -1.03 -24.77 -4.98
CA GLU A 266 0.18 -24.58 -4.17
C GLU A 266 -0.03 -23.52 -3.08
N GLN A 267 -0.78 -22.47 -3.40
CA GLN A 267 -1.13 -21.40 -2.47
C GLN A 267 -2.63 -21.43 -2.17
N VAL A 268 -2.98 -21.65 -0.90
CA VAL A 268 -4.37 -21.68 -0.43
C VAL A 268 -4.58 -20.56 0.59
N PRO A 269 -5.11 -19.39 0.17
CA PRO A 269 -5.41 -18.29 1.08
C PRO A 269 -6.51 -18.65 2.07
N SER A 270 -6.46 -18.01 3.23
CA SER A 270 -7.53 -18.11 4.23
C SER A 270 -8.34 -16.82 4.28
N VAL A 271 -9.67 -16.97 4.43
CA VAL A 271 -10.60 -15.86 4.65
C VAL A 271 -11.33 -16.14 5.95
N SER A 272 -11.29 -15.19 6.89
CA SER A 272 -12.03 -15.23 8.16
C SER A 272 -12.88 -13.98 8.28
N SER A 273 -14.18 -14.14 8.50
CA SER A 273 -15.14 -13.02 8.52
C SER A 273 -16.02 -13.04 9.77
N SER A 274 -16.28 -11.86 10.30
CA SER A 274 -17.29 -11.55 11.32
C SER A 274 -18.14 -10.35 10.86
N LEU A 275 -18.13 -10.03 9.56
CA LEU A 275 -18.98 -9.00 8.97
C LEU A 275 -20.44 -9.38 9.15
N LEU A 276 -21.24 -8.43 9.63
CA LEU A 276 -22.70 -8.58 9.74
C LEU A 276 -23.43 -8.21 8.45
N GLU A 277 -22.86 -7.27 7.70
CA GLU A 277 -23.38 -6.78 6.42
C GLU A 277 -22.24 -6.75 5.40
N ASP A 278 -22.55 -7.06 4.14
CA ASP A 278 -21.56 -6.98 3.08
C ASP A 278 -21.29 -5.50 2.72
N ILE A 279 -20.03 -5.08 2.90
CA ILE A 279 -19.63 -3.67 2.78
C ILE A 279 -19.13 -3.40 1.37
N LYS A 280 -19.78 -2.51 0.64
CA LYS A 280 -19.31 -2.05 -0.66
C LYS A 280 -17.97 -1.34 -0.55
N LEU A 281 -17.08 -1.60 -1.50
CA LEU A 281 -15.72 -1.06 -1.51
C LEU A 281 -15.62 0.31 -2.21
N GLY A 282 -16.51 0.60 -3.16
CA GLY A 282 -16.54 1.89 -3.88
C GLY A 282 -17.57 2.89 -3.35
N GLY A 283 -17.37 4.16 -3.70
CA GLY A 283 -18.28 5.28 -3.42
C GLY A 283 -19.42 5.41 -4.44
#